data_AF-A0A9Q0XPC4-F1
#
_entry.id   AF-A0A9Q0XPC4-F1
#
_cell.length_a   1.000
_cell.length_b   1.000
_cell.length_c   1.000
_cell.angle_alpha   90.00
_cell.angle_beta   90.00
_cell.angle_gamma   90.00
#
_symmetry.space_group_name_H-M   'P 1'
#
loop_
_entity.id
_entity.type
_entity.pdbx_description
1 polymer ?
#
loop_
_entity_poly.entity_id
_entity_poly.type
_entity_poly.pdbx_seq_one_letter_code
_entity_poly.pdbx_strand_id
1 'polypeptide(L)' 'VEVKSKHLGEIQHYSGIDVFRDPEDNFYLCQSDKIEKLLQKCKMEDCKPVSTPME' A
#
# COMPACT_ATOMS: atom_id res chain seq x y z
N VAL A 1 4.00 11.06 15.52
CA VAL A 1 5.07 10.13 15.11
C VAL A 1 5.67 10.68 13.83
N GLU A 2 6.86 11.24 13.91
CA GLU A 2 7.54 11.83 12.75
C GLU A 2 8.28 10.71 12.01
N VAL A 3 7.81 10.37 10.81
CA VAL A 3 8.42 9.31 10.01
C VAL A 3 9.66 9.91 9.33
N LYS A 4 10.81 9.77 10.01
CA LYS A 4 12.11 10.24 9.51
C LYS A 4 12.52 9.34 8.34
N SER A 5 12.23 9.77 7.11
CA SER A 5 12.59 9.03 5.90
C SER A 5 14.12 8.97 5.79
N LYS A 6 14.72 7.80 6.06
CA LYS A 6 16.13 7.55 5.74
C LYS A 6 16.25 7.56 4.22
N HIS A 7 17.27 8.20 3.66
CA HIS A 7 17.54 8.12 2.21
C HIS A 7 17.68 6.64 1.83
N LEU A 8 16.63 6.09 1.22
CA LEU A 8 16.50 4.66 0.92
C LEU A 8 17.30 4.26 -0.34
N GLY A 9 17.93 5.20 -1.05
CA GLY A 9 18.60 4.91 -2.32
C GLY A 9 17.61 4.39 -3.38
N GLU A 10 18.04 3.49 -4.26
CA GLU A 10 17.19 2.82 -5.28
C GLU A 10 16.40 1.64 -4.69
N ILE A 11 15.83 1.78 -3.50
CA ILE A 11 14.96 0.74 -2.93
C ILE A 11 13.62 0.79 -3.66
N GLN A 12 13.28 -0.33 -4.30
CA GLN A 12 11.98 -0.57 -4.94
C GLN A 12 11.04 -1.37 -4.04
N HIS A 13 11.58 -2.07 -3.02
CA HIS A 13 10.80 -2.91 -2.13
C HIS A 13 11.42 -2.97 -0.72
N TYR A 14 10.63 -2.69 0.32
CA TYR A 14 11.07 -2.78 1.70
C TYR A 14 9.94 -3.26 2.62
N SER A 15 10.19 -4.34 3.38
CA SER A 15 9.21 -4.90 4.34
C SER A 15 7.83 -5.22 3.71
N GLY A 16 7.82 -5.60 2.43
CA GLY A 16 6.59 -5.84 1.68
C GLY A 16 5.82 -4.56 1.32
N ILE A 17 6.47 -3.40 1.33
CA ILE A 17 5.96 -2.15 0.78
C ILE A 17 6.75 -1.90 -0.51
N ASP A 18 6.02 -1.69 -1.60
CA ASP A 18 6.59 -1.25 -2.86
C ASP A 18 6.82 0.26 -2.79
N VAL A 19 8.00 0.67 -3.22
CA VAL A 19 8.48 2.05 -3.15
C VAL A 19 8.68 2.52 -4.59
N PHE A 20 7.94 3.54 -4.98
CA PHE A 20 8.10 4.21 -6.28
C PHE A 20 8.64 5.62 -6.05
N ARG A 21 9.41 6.11 -7.02
CA ARG A 21 9.95 7.45 -7.01
C ARG A 21 9.48 8.16 -8.27
N ASP A 22 8.91 9.35 -8.11
CA ASP A 22 8.57 10.17 -9.27
C ASP A 22 9.80 10.98 -9.76
N PRO A 23 9.69 11.65 -10.92
CA PRO A 23 10.75 12.52 -11.43
C PRO A 23 11.06 13.75 -10.55
N GLU A 24 10.18 14.10 -9.61
CA GLU A 24 10.35 15.22 -8.67
C GLU A 24 10.97 14.77 -7.32
N ASP A 25 11.41 13.51 -7.24
CA ASP A 25 12.05 12.88 -6.09
C ASP A 25 11.12 12.52 -4.92
N ASN A 26 9.80 12.55 -5.13
CA ASN A 26 8.82 12.12 -4.13
C ASN A 26 8.72 10.59 -4.06
N PHE A 27 8.47 10.07 -2.86
CA PHE A 27 8.25 8.65 -2.63
C PHE A 27 6.75 8.32 -2.58
N TYR A 28 6.35 7.30 -3.32
CA TYR A 28 5.05 6.66 -3.24
C TYR A 28 5.20 5.28 -2.64
N LEU A 29 4.40 4.98 -1.64
CA LEU A 29 4.41 3.71 -0.93
C LEU A 29 3.13 2.94 -1.26
N CYS A 30 3.26 1.70 -1.73
CA CYS A 30 2.14 0.88 -2.13
C CYS A 30 2.23 -0.53 -1.55
N GLN A 31 1.08 -1.17 -1.36
CA GLN A 31 0.97 -2.58 -0.97
C GLN A 31 -0.17 -3.28 -1.73
N SER A 32 -0.47 -2.85 -2.96
CA SER A 32 -1.60 -3.37 -3.75
C SER A 32 -1.61 -4.89 -3.82
N ASP A 33 -0.47 -5.51 -4.11
CA ASP A 33 -0.32 -6.98 -4.12
C ASP A 33 -0.78 -7.66 -2.83
N LYS A 34 -0.51 -7.03 -1.67
CA LYS A 34 -0.93 -7.58 -0.38
C LYS A 34 -2.43 -7.44 -0.18
N ILE A 35 -3.00 -6.31 -0.59
CA ILE A 35 -4.44 -6.06 -0.54
C ILE A 35 -5.16 -7.10 -1.40
N GLU A 36 -4.72 -7.29 -2.64
CA GLU A 36 -5.29 -8.30 -3.55
C GLU A 36 -5.17 -9.72 -2.98
N LYS A 37 -3.99 -10.11 -2.47
CA LYS A 37 -3.79 -11.41 -1.82
C LYS A 37 -4.69 -11.58 -0.60
N LEU A 38 -4.96 -10.52 0.16
CA LEU A 38 -5.85 -10.58 1.31
C LEU A 38 -7.30 -10.75 0.86
N LEU A 39 -7.74 -9.98 -0.14
CA LEU A 39 -9.08 -10.08 -0.72
C LEU A 39 -9.32 -11.50 -1.27
N GLN A 40 -8.36 -12.06 -2.00
CA GLN A 40 -8.40 -13.45 -2.49
C GLN A 40 -8.54 -14.46 -1.35
N LYS A 41 -7.69 -14.35 -0.30
CA LYS A 41 -7.74 -15.25 0.86
C LYS A 41 -9.08 -15.21 1.58
N CYS A 42 -9.69 -14.03 1.66
CA CYS A 42 -10.97 -13.82 2.32
C CYS A 42 -12.18 -14.03 1.39
N LYS A 43 -11.96 -14.30 0.09
CA LYS A 43 -13.00 -14.36 -0.95
C LYS A 43 -13.84 -13.07 -1.02
N MET A 44 -13.18 -11.93 -0.90
CA MET A 44 -13.78 -10.58 -0.87
C MET A 44 -13.50 -9.75 -2.13
N GLU A 45 -13.04 -10.39 -3.21
CA GLU A 45 -12.71 -9.72 -4.48
C GLU A 45 -13.95 -9.02 -5.12
N ASP A 46 -15.15 -9.54 -4.87
CA ASP A 46 -16.43 -9.01 -5.37
C ASP A 46 -17.45 -8.88 -4.23
N CYS A 47 -17.03 -8.23 -3.14
CA CYS A 47 -17.94 -7.95 -2.03
C CYS A 47 -18.94 -6.86 -2.41
N LYS A 48 -20.23 -7.09 -2.11
CA LYS A 48 -21.26 -6.06 -2.28
C LYS A 48 -20.86 -4.79 -1.51
N PRO A 49 -20.98 -3.59 -2.11
CA PRO A 49 -20.76 -2.36 -1.38
C PRO A 49 -21.75 -2.30 -0.23
N VAL A 50 -21.22 -2.32 0.99
CA VAL A 50 -22.00 -2.12 2.20
C VAL A 50 -21.81 -0.68 2.62
N SER A 51 -22.89 0.00 2.99
CA SER A 51 -22.77 1.29 3.66
C SER A 51 -21.95 1.07 4.91
N THR A 52 -20.77 1.70 5.01
CA THR A 52 -20.03 1.77 6.26
C THR A 52 -21.02 2.20 7.33
N PRO A 53 -21.24 1.42 8.40
CA PRO A 53 -22.14 1.82 9.46
C PRO A 53 -21.60 3.12 10.03
N MET A 54 -22.26 4.23 9.70
CA MET A 54 -22.09 5.49 10.40
C MET A 54 -23.06 5.41 11.58
N GLU A 55 -22.55 5.57 12.80
CA GLU A 55 -23.41 5.77 13.98
C GLU A 55 -24.22 7.08 13.85
#